data_AF-A0A2V8VSF5-F1
#
_entry.id   AF-A0A2V8VSF5-F1
#
_cell.length_a   1.000
_cell.length_b   1.000
_cell.length_c   1.000
_cell.angle_alpha   90.00
_cell.angle_beta   90.00
_cell.angle_gamma   90.00
#
_symmetry.space_group_name_H-M   'P 1'
#
loop_
_entity.id
_entity.type
_entity.pdbx_description
1 polymer ?
#
loop_
_entity_poly.entity_id
_entity_poly.type
_entity_poly.pdbx_seq_one_letter_code
_entity_poly.pdbx_strand_id
1 'polypeptide(L)'
;MQGNLGRNSITGFGMYQIDLALRRDFALAGRGTFQIRIEAFNALNHPSFADPFRFLSSPLFGQSPSMLSMMLGTGSPGSGLTPIFQSGGARSVQVSLRFRF
;
A
#
# COMPACT_ATOMS: atom_id res chain seq x y z
N MET A 1 -11.35 39.47 -8.38
CA MET A 1 -9.94 39.60 -7.96
C MET A 1 -9.18 38.40 -8.49
N GLN A 2 -8.02 38.60 -9.12
CA GLN A 2 -7.16 37.53 -9.63
C GLN A 2 -6.11 37.18 -8.56
N GLY A 3 -6.03 35.90 -8.18
CA GLY A 3 -5.06 35.44 -7.17
C GLY A 3 -3.64 35.36 -7.72
N ASN A 4 -2.65 35.54 -6.85
CA ASN A 4 -1.21 35.43 -7.17
C ASN A 4 -0.64 34.02 -6.92
N LEU A 5 -1.49 33.03 -6.66
CA LEU A 5 -1.07 31.67 -6.36
C LEU A 5 -0.47 31.00 -7.62
N GLY A 6 0.78 30.53 -7.49
CA GLY A 6 1.48 29.83 -8.57
C GLY A 6 0.84 28.49 -8.93
N ARG A 7 1.08 28.04 -10.17
CA ARG A 7 0.66 26.72 -10.66
C ARG A 7 1.35 25.62 -9.85
N ASN A 8 0.60 24.59 -9.46
CA ASN A 8 1.08 23.45 -8.66
C ASN A 8 1.68 23.84 -7.28
N SER A 9 1.19 24.93 -6.70
CA SER A 9 1.58 25.38 -5.35
C SER A 9 1.16 24.43 -4.23
N ILE A 10 0.17 23.56 -4.48
CA ILE A 10 -0.26 22.51 -3.56
C ILE A 10 0.24 21.19 -4.11
N THR A 11 1.18 20.57 -3.39
CA THR A 11 1.76 19.27 -3.73
C THR A 11 1.23 18.19 -2.79
N GLY A 12 1.24 16.95 -3.28
CA GLY A 12 0.93 15.75 -2.49
C GLY A 12 1.91 15.50 -1.34
N PHE A 13 1.54 14.56 -0.48
CA PHE A 13 2.44 14.05 0.57
C PHE A 13 3.44 13.06 -0.02
N GLY A 14 4.67 13.08 0.50
CA GLY A 14 5.65 12.03 0.21
C GLY A 14 5.18 10.69 0.78
N MET A 15 5.54 9.61 0.10
CA MET A 15 5.21 8.25 0.53
C MET A 15 6.45 7.36 0.51
N TYR A 16 6.59 6.54 1.54
CA TYR A 16 7.51 5.42 1.55
C TYR A 16 6.83 4.19 2.18
N GLN A 17 7.16 3.01 1.67
CA GLN A 17 6.66 1.75 2.19
C GLN A 17 7.78 0.72 2.16
N ILE A 18 7.87 -0.08 3.22
CA ILE A 18 8.81 -1.19 3.32
C ILE A 18 7.99 -2.48 3.31
N ASP A 19 8.28 -3.34 2.34
CA ASP A 19 7.67 -4.66 2.21
C ASP A 19 8.73 -5.74 2.48
N LEU A 20 8.37 -6.76 3.24
CA LEU A 20 9.27 -7.83 3.69
C LEU A 20 8.72 -9.20 3.30
N ALA A 21 9.62 -10.09 2.88
CA ALA A 21 9.29 -11.49 2.62
C ALA A 21 10.36 -12.41 3.21
N LEU A 22 9.91 -13.39 4.01
CA LEU A 22 10.75 -14.45 4.57
C LEU A 22 10.26 -15.80 4.06
N ARG A 23 11.15 -16.61 3.51
CA ARG A 23 10.87 -17.99 3.09
C ARG A 23 11.88 -18.93 3.71
N ARG A 24 11.40 -20.06 4.23
CA ARG A 24 12.24 -21.14 4.74
C ARG A 24 11.73 -22.49 4.26
N ASP A 25 12.67 -23.29 3.73
CA ASP A 25 12.45 -24.68 3.36
C ASP A 25 13.00 -25.60 4.45
N PHE A 26 12.22 -26.61 4.81
CA PHE A 26 12.54 -27.66 5.76
C PHE A 26 12.59 -29.00 5.02
N ALA A 27 13.77 -29.61 4.98
CA ALA A 27 13.93 -30.96 4.44
C ALA A 27 13.35 -31.98 5.43
N LEU A 28 12.36 -32.75 5.01
CA LEU A 28 11.87 -33.89 5.76
C LEU A 28 12.68 -35.10 5.31
N ALA A 29 13.47 -35.68 6.21
CA ALA A 29 14.41 -36.78 5.96
C ALA A 29 13.84 -37.90 5.05
N GLY A 30 14.01 -37.74 3.73
CA GLY A 30 13.53 -38.67 2.70
C GLY A 30 12.02 -38.64 2.37
N ARG A 31 11.22 -37.71 2.92
CA ARG A 31 9.75 -37.69 2.79
C ARG A 31 9.17 -36.47 2.06
N GLY A 32 10.00 -35.51 1.69
CA GLY A 32 9.59 -34.30 0.98
C GLY A 32 10.23 -33.02 1.54
N THR A 33 9.74 -31.87 1.07
CA THR A 33 10.11 -30.54 1.57
C THR A 33 8.88 -29.81 2.06
N PHE A 34 8.97 -29.23 3.25
CA PHE A 34 7.96 -28.33 3.79
C PHE A 34 8.47 -26.89 3.71
N GLN A 35 7.72 -26.00 3.06
CA GLN A 35 8.07 -24.59 2.90
C GLN A 35 7.10 -23.72 3.69
N ILE A 36 7.66 -22.81 4.48
CA ILE A 36 6.93 -21.71 5.12
C ILE A 36 7.34 -20.40 4.43
N ARG A 37 6.38 -19.56 4.07
CA ARG A 37 6.64 -18.19 3.61
C ARG A 37 5.73 -17.21 4.33
N ILE A 38 6.32 -16.13 4.81
CA ILE A 38 5.65 -15.01 5.48
C ILE A 38 5.96 -13.75 4.65
N GLU A 39 4.94 -12.99 4.31
CA GLU A 39 5.04 -11.73 3.57
C GLU A 39 4.32 -10.64 4.37
N ALA A 40 4.96 -9.48 4.55
CA ALA A 40 4.40 -8.33 5.23
C ALA A 40 4.51 -7.10 4.32
N PHE A 41 3.38 -6.52 3.96
CA PHE A 41 3.31 -5.27 3.20
C PHE A 41 3.05 -4.12 4.16
N ASN A 42 3.73 -3.00 3.93
CA ASN A 42 3.80 -1.89 4.88
C ASN A 42 4.24 -2.37 6.27
N ALA A 43 5.40 -3.02 6.33
CA ALA A 43 5.96 -3.64 7.52
C ALA A 43 6.15 -2.66 8.69
N LEU A 44 6.46 -1.40 8.41
CA LEU A 44 6.56 -0.33 9.41
C LEU A 44 5.21 0.32 9.74
N ASN A 45 4.14 -0.06 9.04
CA ASN A 45 2.80 0.51 9.17
C ASN A 45 2.79 2.04 9.06
N HIS A 46 3.56 2.57 8.10
CA HIS A 46 3.63 4.00 7.82
C HIS A 46 2.33 4.45 7.13
N PRO A 47 1.60 5.43 7.69
CA PRO A 47 0.40 5.98 7.04
C PRO A 47 0.79 6.77 5.78
N SER A 48 0.21 6.41 4.65
CA SER A 48 0.37 7.15 3.40
C SER A 48 -0.93 7.89 3.08
N PHE A 49 -0.90 9.21 3.12
CA PHE A 49 -2.07 10.05 2.87
C PHE A 49 -2.22 10.35 1.38
N ALA A 50 -3.47 10.51 0.93
CA ALA A 50 -3.78 10.97 -0.41
C ALA A 50 -3.44 12.46 -0.59
N ASP A 51 -3.47 12.93 -1.83
CA ASP A 51 -3.23 14.33 -2.12
C ASP A 51 -4.30 15.22 -1.45
N PRO A 52 -3.90 16.39 -0.94
CA PRO A 52 -4.82 17.30 -0.29
C PRO A 52 -5.87 17.85 -1.25
N PHE A 53 -7.06 18.16 -0.73
CA PHE A 53 -8.15 18.71 -1.52
C PHE A 53 -7.75 20.09 -2.09
N ARG A 54 -7.73 20.20 -3.42
CA ARG A 54 -7.20 21.39 -4.13
C ARG A 54 -8.21 22.52 -4.37
N PHE A 55 -9.48 22.30 -4.07
CA PHE A 55 -10.53 23.29 -4.33
C PHE A 55 -10.68 24.25 -3.15
N LEU A 56 -10.32 25.51 -3.37
CA LEU A 56 -10.36 26.57 -2.35
C LEU A 56 -11.77 26.84 -1.80
N SER A 57 -12.82 26.50 -2.55
CA SER A 57 -14.22 26.62 -2.13
C SER A 57 -14.68 25.52 -1.15
N SER A 58 -13.85 24.49 -0.90
CA SER A 58 -14.20 23.39 -0.02
C SER A 58 -13.68 23.63 1.40
N PRO A 59 -14.45 23.28 2.44
CA PRO A 59 -13.93 23.30 3.82
C PRO A 59 -12.78 22.31 4.05
N LEU A 60 -12.57 21.36 3.14
CA LEU A 60 -11.47 20.39 3.19
C LEU A 60 -10.21 20.86 2.46
N PHE A 61 -10.16 22.11 1.98
CA PHE A 61 -9.01 22.64 1.26
C PHE A 61 -7.71 22.43 2.04
N GLY A 62 -6.70 21.86 1.38
CA GLY A 62 -5.40 21.57 2.00
C GLY A 62 -5.37 20.32 2.90
N GLN A 63 -6.49 19.61 3.07
CA GLN A 63 -6.56 18.39 3.88
C GLN A 63 -6.61 17.13 3.02
N SER A 64 -5.99 16.05 3.49
CA SER A 64 -6.09 14.73 2.86
C SER A 64 -7.46 14.10 3.17
N PRO A 65 -8.28 13.78 2.16
CA PRO A 65 -9.59 13.18 2.38
C PRO A 65 -9.53 11.66 2.64
N SER A 66 -8.40 11.01 2.34
CA SER A 66 -8.28 9.55 2.36
C SER A 66 -6.82 9.08 2.51
N MET A 67 -6.63 7.76 2.61
CA MET A 67 -5.33 7.11 2.42
C MET A 67 -4.98 7.05 0.93
N LEU A 68 -3.68 7.04 0.61
CA LEU A 68 -3.16 7.01 -0.75
C LEU A 68 -3.69 5.81 -1.55
N SER A 69 -3.89 4.64 -0.92
CA SER A 69 -4.41 3.47 -1.63
C SER A 69 -5.82 3.68 -2.22
N MET A 70 -6.66 4.50 -1.58
CA MET A 70 -7.98 4.85 -2.11
C MET A 70 -7.87 5.78 -3.32
N MET A 71 -6.88 6.66 -3.33
CA MET A 71 -6.62 7.58 -4.45
C MET A 71 -5.97 6.89 -5.64
N LEU A 72 -5.09 5.92 -5.40
CA LEU A 72 -4.52 5.04 -6.43
C LEU A 72 -5.53 4.04 -7.00
N GLY A 73 -6.75 4.00 -6.43
CA GLY A 73 -7.87 3.19 -6.84
C GLY A 73 -7.88 1.84 -6.13
N THR A 74 -8.90 1.58 -5.31
CA THR A 74 -9.23 0.21 -4.89
C THR A 74 -9.54 -0.58 -6.15
N GLY A 75 -8.77 -1.63 -6.44
CA GLY A 75 -8.90 -2.36 -7.69
C GLY A 75 -10.35 -2.69 -8.02
N SER A 76 -10.88 -2.03 -9.07
CA SER A 76 -12.15 -2.45 -9.65
C SER A 76 -11.97 -3.89 -10.15
N PRO A 77 -12.98 -4.78 -10.02
CA PRO A 77 -12.85 -6.22 -10.32
C PRO A 77 -12.30 -6.59 -11.70
N GLY A 78 -12.16 -5.62 -12.63
CA GLY A 78 -11.60 -5.82 -13.97
C GLY A 78 -10.19 -5.26 -14.24
N SER A 79 -9.49 -4.58 -13.31
CA SER A 79 -8.19 -3.96 -13.67
C SER A 79 -7.20 -3.64 -12.53
N GLY A 80 -7.52 -3.84 -11.25
CA GLY A 80 -6.60 -3.47 -10.16
C GLY A 80 -5.84 -4.63 -9.52
N LEU A 81 -4.67 -4.32 -8.94
CA LEU A 81 -4.03 -5.20 -7.96
C LEU A 81 -5.01 -5.49 -6.82
N THR A 82 -4.97 -6.69 -6.23
CA THR A 82 -5.75 -6.98 -5.03
C THR A 82 -5.37 -5.98 -3.94
N PRO A 83 -6.34 -5.47 -3.13
CA PRO A 83 -6.09 -4.40 -2.16
C PRO A 83 -4.93 -4.68 -1.18
N ILE A 84 -4.63 -5.95 -0.95
CA ILE A 84 -3.54 -6.40 -0.07
C ILE A 84 -2.13 -6.07 -0.62
N PHE A 85 -1.99 -5.92 -1.94
CA PHE A 85 -0.73 -5.59 -2.62
C PHE A 85 -0.64 -4.12 -3.05
N GLN A 86 -1.63 -3.30 -2.69
CA GLN A 86 -1.63 -1.89 -3.05
C GLN A 86 -0.75 -1.07 -2.08
N SER A 87 0.11 -0.25 -2.66
CA SER A 87 0.94 0.69 -1.92
C SER A 87 0.10 1.77 -1.24
N GLY A 88 0.48 2.15 -0.03
CA GLY A 88 -0.17 3.22 0.73
C GLY A 88 -1.46 2.79 1.44
N GLY A 89 -1.69 1.48 1.54
CA GLY A 89 -2.73 0.87 2.38
C GLY A 89 -2.25 0.57 3.80
N ALA A 90 -3.15 0.05 4.64
CA ALA A 90 -2.80 -0.46 5.96
C ALA A 90 -1.87 -1.70 5.85
N ARG A 91 -1.15 -2.02 6.93
CA ARG A 91 -0.29 -3.22 6.94
C ARG A 91 -1.09 -4.47 6.61
N SER A 92 -0.51 -5.36 5.83
CA SER A 92 -1.08 -6.67 5.55
C SER A 92 -0.01 -7.75 5.71
N VAL A 93 -0.42 -8.91 6.24
CA VAL A 93 0.48 -10.04 6.46
C VAL A 93 -0.14 -11.30 5.87
N GLN A 94 0.64 -11.99 5.06
CA GLN A 94 0.29 -13.26 4.43
C GLN A 94 1.22 -14.35 4.94
N VAL A 95 0.64 -15.51 5.27
CA VAL A 95 1.39 -16.73 5.57
C VAL A 95 0.96 -17.80 4.58
N SER A 96 1.94 -18.46 3.97
CA SER A 96 1.69 -19.58 3.05
C SER A 96 2.54 -20.78 3.44
N LEU A 97 1.90 -21.94 3.36
CA LEU A 97 2.51 -23.24 3.61
C LEU A 97 2.47 -24.02 2.30
N ARG A 98 3.59 -24.66 1.94
CA ARG A 98 3.68 -25.51 0.74
C ARG A 98 4.37 -26.80 1.10
N PHE A 99 3.73 -27.91 0.75
CA PHE A 99 4.31 -29.24 0.84
C PHE A 99 4.71 -29.73 -0.56
N ARG A 100 5.89 -30.31 -0.68
CA ARG A 100 6.39 -30.95 -1.91
C ARG A 100 6.82 -32.36 -1.56
N PHE A 101 6.22 -33.35 -2.21
CA PHE A 101 6.59 -34.76 -2.10
C PHE A 101 7.36 -35.21 -3.33
#